data_AF-A0A4C1XTE4-F1
#
_entry.id   AF-A0A4C1XTE4-F1
#
_cell.length_a   1.000
_cell.length_b   1.000
_cell.length_c   1.000
_cell.angle_alpha   90.00
_cell.angle_beta   90.00
_cell.angle_gamma   90.00
#
_symmetry.space_group_name_H-M   'P 1'
#
loop_
_entity.id
_entity.type
_entity.pdbx_description
1 polymer ?
#
loop_
_entity_poly.entity_id
_entity_poly.type
_entity_poly.pdbx_seq_one_letter_code
_entity_poly.pdbx_strand_id
1 'polypeptide(L)'
;MGGVIVLLAGDFRQTLPVFERGTAADAINACLKASYLWPKVEKLYLTTNMRVQLFSDVESGAYAQKLLEIGEGHLDTDQKVTSSDDTTSYPVEFLNSLELSGVPSHKLELKAGVPVLLMHNLEAPRLCNGTRLRVTELEKHIV
;
A
#
# COMPACT_ATOMS: atom_id res chain seq x y z
N MET A 1 -30.69 -14.99 -4.25
CA MET A 1 -30.83 -13.52 -4.27
C MET A 1 -29.46 -12.91 -4.48
N GLY A 2 -29.22 -12.34 -5.66
CA GLY A 2 -28.00 -11.62 -6.01
C GLY A 2 -28.44 -10.44 -6.87
N GLY A 3 -28.07 -9.23 -6.47
CA GLY A 3 -28.54 -8.00 -7.11
C GLY A 3 -27.71 -6.78 -6.68
N VAL A 4 -26.52 -7.03 -6.14
CA VAL A 4 -25.57 -5.98 -5.77
C VAL A 4 -24.69 -5.73 -6.98
N ILE A 5 -24.69 -4.48 -7.46
CA ILE A 5 -23.71 -4.02 -8.43
C ILE A 5 -22.41 -3.80 -7.66
N VAL A 6 -21.35 -4.50 -8.06
CA VAL A 6 -20.03 -4.38 -7.46
C VAL A 6 -19.11 -3.70 -8.47
N LEU A 7 -18.62 -2.51 -8.12
CA LEU A 7 -17.56 -1.83 -8.87
C LEU A 7 -16.22 -2.09 -8.18
N LEU A 8 -15.28 -2.69 -8.92
CA LEU A 8 -13.94 -2.98 -8.43
C LEU A 8 -12.97 -1.99 -9.11
N ALA A 9 -12.15 -1.32 -8.30
CA ALA A 9 -11.16 -0.36 -8.78
C ALA A 9 -9.81 -0.66 -8.12
N GLY A 10 -8.74 -0.59 -8.91
CA GLY A 10 -7.38 -0.87 -8.46
C GLY A 10 -6.43 -1.04 -9.65
N ASP A 11 -5.15 -1.21 -9.34
CA ASP A 11 -4.11 -1.45 -10.34
C ASP A 11 -3.29 -2.68 -9.91
N PHE A 12 -3.32 -3.73 -10.73
CA PHE A 12 -2.64 -5.00 -10.44
C PHE A 12 -1.11 -4.93 -10.58
N ARG A 13 -0.58 -3.81 -11.06
CA ARG A 13 0.87 -3.53 -11.09
C ARG A 13 1.36 -2.96 -9.76
N GLN A 14 0.45 -2.67 -8.83
CA GLN A 14 0.77 -2.24 -7.48
C GLN A 14 0.98 -3.46 -6.56
N THR A 15 0.96 -3.23 -5.26
CA THR A 15 1.23 -4.26 -4.25
C THR A 15 0.22 -5.40 -4.30
N LEU A 16 0.72 -6.65 -4.26
CA LEU A 16 -0.10 -7.84 -4.08
C LEU A 16 -0.81 -7.81 -2.71
N PRO A 17 -1.91 -8.59 -2.54
CA PRO A 17 -2.54 -8.75 -1.23
C PRO A 17 -1.52 -9.16 -0.16
N VAL A 18 -1.62 -8.61 1.05
CA VAL A 18 -0.74 -8.99 2.16
C VAL A 18 -1.28 -10.27 2.80
N PHE A 19 -0.40 -11.26 2.98
CA PHE A 19 -0.68 -12.54 3.62
C PHE A 19 0.40 -12.85 4.65
N GLU A 20 -0.01 -13.27 5.83
CA GLU A 20 0.92 -13.75 6.86
C GLU A 20 1.36 -15.17 6.51
N ARG A 21 2.67 -15.42 6.46
CA ARG A 21 3.29 -16.76 6.27
C ARG A 21 2.87 -17.51 4.99
N GLY A 22 2.53 -16.80 3.92
CA GLY A 22 2.15 -17.40 2.63
C GLY A 22 3.28 -17.44 1.60
N THR A 23 3.11 -18.25 0.58
CA THR A 23 4.02 -18.36 -0.57
C THR A 23 3.65 -17.38 -1.68
N ALA A 24 4.52 -17.21 -2.67
CA ALA A 24 4.19 -16.46 -3.89
C ALA A 24 2.97 -17.04 -4.62
N ALA A 25 2.75 -18.36 -4.57
CA ALA A 25 1.57 -19.00 -5.16
C ALA A 25 0.28 -18.61 -4.41
N ASP A 26 0.34 -18.52 -3.08
CA ASP A 26 -0.80 -18.07 -2.26
C ASP A 26 -1.17 -16.61 -2.57
N ALA A 27 -0.17 -15.75 -2.79
CA ALA A 27 -0.35 -14.38 -3.25
C ALA A 27 -1.17 -14.31 -4.55
N ILE A 28 -0.77 -15.13 -5.53
CA ILE A 28 -1.40 -15.19 -6.86
C ILE A 28 -2.84 -15.73 -6.74
N ASN A 29 -3.04 -16.78 -5.96
CA ASN A 29 -4.36 -17.38 -5.75
C ASN A 29 -5.32 -16.46 -5.00
N ALA A 30 -4.81 -15.61 -4.12
CA ALA A 30 -5.59 -14.57 -3.45
C ALA A 30 -5.93 -13.39 -4.36
N CYS A 31 -5.21 -13.21 -5.48
CA CYS A 31 -5.51 -12.14 -6.41
C CYS A 31 -6.88 -12.34 -7.05
N LEU A 32 -7.63 -11.25 -7.20
CA LEU A 32 -8.94 -11.26 -7.85
C LEU A 32 -8.91 -11.88 -9.26
N LYS A 33 -7.79 -11.74 -9.98
CA LYS A 33 -7.57 -12.35 -11.30
C LYS A 33 -7.61 -13.89 -11.29
N ALA A 34 -7.30 -14.54 -10.17
CA ALA A 34 -7.37 -15.99 -10.02
C ALA A 34 -8.79 -16.49 -9.71
N SER A 35 -9.73 -15.59 -9.41
CA SER A 35 -11.12 -15.96 -9.13
C SER A 35 -11.83 -16.51 -10.36
N TYR A 36 -12.64 -17.56 -10.18
CA TYR A 36 -13.51 -18.13 -11.21
C TYR A 36 -14.55 -17.12 -11.76
N LEU A 37 -14.80 -16.02 -11.03
CA LEU A 37 -15.68 -14.94 -11.47
C LEU A 37 -14.99 -13.95 -12.41
N TRP A 38 -13.64 -13.89 -12.42
CA TRP A 38 -12.89 -12.92 -13.20
C TRP A 38 -13.21 -12.91 -14.70
N PRO A 39 -13.43 -14.06 -15.37
CA PRO A 39 -13.85 -14.08 -16.77
C PRO A 39 -15.21 -13.41 -17.04
N LYS A 40 -16.04 -13.24 -16.00
CA LYS A 40 -17.37 -12.62 -16.08
C LYS A 40 -17.36 -11.14 -15.71
N VAL A 41 -16.21 -10.60 -15.30
CA VAL A 41 -16.05 -9.19 -14.93
C VAL A 41 -15.83 -8.36 -16.19
N GLU A 42 -16.66 -7.33 -16.39
CA GLU A 42 -16.43 -6.31 -17.41
C GLU A 42 -15.25 -5.41 -16.99
N LYS A 43 -14.31 -5.19 -17.92
CA LYS A 43 -13.06 -4.46 -17.65
C LYS A 43 -13.12 -3.10 -18.31
N LEU A 44 -12.93 -2.06 -17.51
CA LEU A 44 -12.77 -0.68 -17.95
C LEU A 44 -11.37 -0.20 -17.61
N TYR A 45 -10.78 0.62 -18.46
CA TYR A 45 -9.40 1.07 -18.33
C TYR A 45 -9.36 2.60 -18.24
N LEU A 46 -8.65 3.12 -17.26
CA LEU A 46 -8.27 4.54 -17.20
C LEU A 46 -6.86 4.69 -17.76
N THR A 47 -6.69 5.54 -18.77
CA THR A 47 -5.39 5.73 -19.45
C THR A 47 -4.69 7.02 -19.05
N THR A 48 -5.43 7.99 -18.52
CA THR A 48 -4.90 9.31 -18.17
C THR A 48 -4.43 9.35 -16.71
N ASN A 49 -3.13 9.63 -16.50
CA ASN A 49 -2.58 9.86 -15.17
C ASN A 49 -2.87 11.29 -14.70
N MET A 50 -4.02 11.46 -14.03
CA MET A 50 -4.43 12.76 -13.50
C MET A 50 -3.53 13.30 -12.38
N ARG A 51 -2.75 12.45 -11.69
CA ARG A 51 -1.82 12.89 -10.62
C ARG A 51 -0.61 13.65 -11.18
N VAL A 52 -0.17 13.26 -12.39
CA VAL A 52 1.00 13.84 -13.06
C VAL A 52 0.62 15.04 -13.93
N GLN A 53 -0.66 15.21 -14.28
CA GLN A 53 -1.17 16.31 -15.10
C GLN A 53 -1.15 17.71 -14.45
N LEU A 54 -0.57 17.88 -13.26
CA LEU A 54 -0.59 19.15 -12.52
C LEU A 54 0.07 20.32 -13.27
N PHE A 55 0.92 20.07 -14.28
CA PHE A 55 1.63 21.14 -14.99
C PHE A 55 1.47 21.16 -16.52
N SER A 56 0.75 20.19 -17.12
CA SER A 56 0.54 20.08 -18.58
C SER A 56 1.81 20.33 -19.43
N ASP A 57 2.98 20.01 -18.89
CA ASP A 57 4.28 20.18 -19.53
C ASP A 57 4.79 18.83 -20.10
N VAL A 58 5.73 18.91 -21.04
CA VAL A 58 6.29 17.74 -21.73
C VAL A 58 6.99 16.79 -20.74
N GLU A 59 7.61 17.35 -19.69
CA GLU A 59 8.29 16.62 -18.62
C GLU A 59 7.32 15.73 -17.81
N SER A 60 6.10 16.22 -17.52
CA SER A 60 5.05 15.41 -16.89
C SER A 60 4.69 14.18 -17.73
N GLY A 61 4.65 14.32 -19.05
CA GLY A 61 4.40 13.20 -19.97
C GLY A 61 5.50 12.14 -19.89
N ALA A 62 6.76 12.56 -19.93
CA ALA A 62 7.92 11.66 -19.82
C ALA A 62 7.96 10.95 -18.46
N TYR A 63 7.67 11.67 -17.37
CA TYR A 63 7.60 11.09 -16.03
C TYR A 63 6.48 10.05 -15.90
N ALA A 64 5.28 10.34 -16.43
CA ALA A 64 4.18 9.39 -16.43
C ALA A 64 4.52 8.11 -17.20
N GLN A 65 5.20 8.24 -18.34
CA GLN A 65 5.64 7.09 -19.13
C GLN A 65 6.67 6.24 -18.37
N LYS A 66 7.63 6.89 -17.70
CA LYS A 66 8.61 6.19 -16.87
C LYS A 66 7.97 5.45 -15.69
N LEU A 67 6.93 6.01 -15.07
CA LEU A 67 6.16 5.31 -14.03
C LEU A 67 5.45 4.06 -14.56
N LEU A 68 4.95 4.11 -15.80
CA LEU A 68 4.34 2.95 -16.44
C LEU A 68 5.39 1.86 -16.70
N GLU A 69 6.57 2.23 -17.21
CA GLU A 69 7.68 1.28 -17.43
C GLU A 69 8.10 0.58 -16.14
N ILE A 70 8.15 1.29 -15.01
CA ILE A 70 8.39 0.71 -13.68
C ILE A 70 7.30 -0.32 -13.33
N GLY A 71 6.03 0.05 -13.48
CA GLY A 71 4.90 -0.83 -13.13
C GLY A 71 4.79 -2.08 -14.00
N GLU A 72 5.26 -2.01 -15.25
CA GLU A 72 5.33 -3.15 -16.17
C GLU A 72 6.63 -3.96 -16.05
N GLY A 73 7.61 -3.49 -15.25
CA GLY A 73 8.89 -4.16 -15.06
C GLY A 73 9.87 -4.04 -16.24
N HIS A 74 9.72 -3.02 -17.09
CA HIS A 74 10.55 -2.82 -18.29
C HIS A 74 11.84 -1.99 -18.04
N LEU A 75 12.16 -1.65 -16.80
CA LEU A 75 13.43 -0.99 -16.50
C LEU A 75 14.56 -2.02 -16.45
N ASP A 76 15.55 -1.86 -17.33
CA ASP A 76 16.84 -2.53 -17.20
C ASP A 76 17.45 -2.14 -15.85
N THR A 77 17.40 -3.09 -14.92
CA THR A 77 18.01 -2.92 -13.61
C THR A 77 19.49 -3.22 -13.80
N ASP A 78 20.35 -2.21 -13.69
CA ASP A 78 21.78 -2.45 -13.49
C ASP A 78 21.94 -3.49 -12.37
N GLN A 79 22.66 -4.55 -12.66
CA GLN A 79 22.64 -5.80 -11.91
C GLN A 79 22.85 -5.61 -10.40
N LYS A 80 22.05 -6.39 -9.65
CA LYS A 80 22.30 -6.94 -8.31
C LYS A 80 21.66 -6.20 -7.11
N VAL A 81 20.35 -6.39 -6.95
CA VAL A 81 19.78 -6.90 -5.69
C VAL A 81 18.66 -7.88 -6.06
N THR A 82 18.49 -8.94 -5.25
CA THR A 82 17.50 -10.03 -5.30
C THR A 82 17.85 -11.22 -6.21
N SER A 83 18.65 -12.13 -5.64
CA SER A 83 18.45 -13.57 -5.86
C SER A 83 17.00 -13.94 -5.55
N SER A 84 16.39 -14.68 -6.48
CA SER A 84 15.01 -15.10 -6.53
C SER A 84 14.67 -16.23 -5.53
N ASP A 85 14.99 -16.07 -4.24
CA ASP A 85 14.60 -17.08 -3.23
C ASP A 85 14.46 -16.60 -1.77
N ASP A 86 14.72 -15.34 -1.44
CA ASP A 86 14.55 -14.86 -0.05
C ASP A 86 13.12 -14.43 0.24
N THR A 87 12.19 -15.39 0.21
CA THR A 87 10.98 -15.27 1.04
C THR A 87 11.41 -15.60 2.45
N THR A 88 12.07 -14.67 3.13
CA THR A 88 12.42 -14.85 4.54
C THR A 88 11.13 -14.82 5.36
N SER A 89 10.49 -15.99 5.50
CA SER A 89 9.35 -16.18 6.38
C SER A 89 9.85 -16.09 7.82
N TYR A 90 10.00 -14.87 8.32
CA TYR A 90 10.31 -14.64 9.72
C TYR A 90 9.18 -15.21 10.59
N PRO A 91 9.49 -16.04 11.59
CA PRO A 91 8.51 -16.47 12.58
C PRO A 91 7.83 -15.24 13.20
N VAL A 92 6.54 -15.32 13.51
CA VAL A 92 5.81 -14.19 14.11
C VAL A 92 6.39 -13.88 15.50
N GLU A 93 6.95 -14.89 16.15
CA GLU A 93 7.72 -14.81 17.38
C GLU A 93 9.00 -13.98 17.20
N PHE A 94 9.66 -14.09 16.04
CA PHE A 94 10.81 -13.26 15.68
C PHE A 94 10.38 -11.82 15.40
N LEU A 95 9.30 -11.62 14.62
CA LEU A 95 8.76 -10.28 14.36
C LEU A 95 8.30 -9.57 15.65
N ASN A 96 7.69 -10.30 16.58
CA ASN A 96 7.29 -9.79 17.89
C ASN A 96 8.49 -9.52 18.82
N SER A 97 9.64 -10.12 18.53
CA SER A 97 10.90 -9.86 19.25
C SER A 97 11.75 -8.74 18.62
N LEU A 98 11.36 -8.23 17.44
CA LEU A 98 12.05 -7.11 16.80
C LEU A 98 11.73 -5.82 17.56
N GLU A 99 12.61 -5.44 18.47
CA GLU A 99 12.73 -4.05 18.90
C GLU A 99 13.30 -3.25 17.73
N LEU A 100 12.42 -2.70 16.90
CA LEU A 100 12.82 -1.78 15.83
C LEU A 100 13.55 -0.59 16.48
N SER A 101 14.87 -0.51 16.27
CA SER A 101 15.68 0.63 16.67
C SER A 101 15.00 1.93 16.17
N GLY A 102 14.49 2.74 17.11
CA GLY A 102 13.75 3.98 16.83
C GLY A 102 12.23 3.92 17.09
N VAL A 103 11.66 2.75 17.41
CA VAL A 103 10.27 2.60 17.86
C VAL A 103 10.28 1.93 19.24
N PRO A 104 10.14 2.68 20.34
CA PRO A 104 10.19 2.08 21.68
C PRO A 104 9.03 1.10 21.85
N SER A 105 9.32 -0.13 22.30
CA SER A 105 8.27 -1.05 22.70
C SER A 105 7.50 -0.42 23.87
N HIS A 106 6.22 -0.14 23.65
CA HIS A 106 5.27 0.37 24.66
C HIS A 106 5.39 1.85 25.07
N LYS A 107 6.27 2.67 24.47
CA LYS A 107 6.34 4.11 24.78
C LYS A 107 6.31 4.98 23.53
N LEU A 108 5.15 5.61 23.28
CA LEU A 108 5.00 6.60 22.22
C LEU A 108 5.36 7.99 22.75
N GLU A 109 6.50 8.54 22.33
CA GLU A 109 6.88 9.92 22.64
C GLU A 109 6.44 10.86 21.52
N LEU A 110 5.53 11.77 21.82
CA LEU A 110 5.03 12.79 20.88
C LEU A 110 5.59 14.17 21.22
N LYS A 111 5.68 15.03 20.20
CA LYS A 111 6.05 16.44 20.36
C LYS A 111 5.09 17.31 19.55
N ALA A 112 4.79 18.51 20.05
CA ALA A 112 4.05 19.48 19.25
C ALA A 112 4.77 19.74 17.92
N GLY A 113 4.00 19.81 16.86
CA GLY A 113 4.46 20.04 15.49
C GLY A 113 4.75 18.78 14.68
N VAL A 114 4.85 17.59 15.28
CA VAL A 114 5.19 16.36 14.54
C VAL A 114 3.97 15.82 13.77
N PRO A 115 4.17 15.30 12.55
CA PRO A 115 3.13 14.58 11.85
C PRO A 115 2.90 13.22 12.52
N VAL A 116 1.64 12.81 12.63
CA VAL A 116 1.23 11.50 13.13
C VAL A 116 0.22 10.86 12.17
N LEU A 117 0.16 9.53 12.18
CA LEU A 117 -0.80 8.76 11.40
C LEU A 117 -1.76 8.06 12.36
N LEU A 118 -3.05 8.20 12.10
CA LEU A 118 -4.07 7.48 12.85
C LEU A 118 -4.08 6.00 12.43
N MET A 119 -3.99 5.09 13.40
CA MET A 119 -3.92 3.63 13.15
C MET A 119 -5.26 2.90 13.35
N HIS A 120 -6.30 3.60 13.84
CA HIS A 120 -7.64 3.04 14.09
C HIS A 120 -8.74 4.02 13.66
N ASN A 121 -9.94 3.52 13.37
CA ASN A 121 -11.06 4.37 13.00
C ASN A 121 -11.66 5.04 14.25
N LEU A 122 -11.74 6.36 14.26
CA LEU A 122 -12.37 7.15 15.33
C LEU A 122 -13.72 7.71 14.88
N GLU A 123 -13.77 8.35 13.71
CA GLU A 123 -14.99 8.96 13.18
C GLU A 123 -15.01 8.93 11.65
N ALA A 124 -15.78 8.01 11.07
CA ALA A 124 -15.91 7.94 9.61
C ALA A 124 -16.80 9.10 9.08
N PRO A 125 -16.46 9.72 7.93
CA PRO A 125 -15.32 9.43 7.04
C PRO A 125 -14.08 10.31 7.29
N ARG A 126 -14.04 11.11 8.37
CA ARG A 126 -13.03 12.17 8.56
C ARG A 126 -11.76 11.71 9.27
N LEU A 127 -11.88 10.83 10.26
CA LEU A 127 -10.81 10.34 11.13
C LEU A 127 -10.77 8.82 11.07
N CYS A 128 -10.21 8.32 9.98
CA CYS A 128 -10.05 6.89 9.70
C CYS A 128 -8.57 6.48 9.76
N ASN A 129 -8.33 5.17 9.81
CA ASN A 129 -6.99 4.62 9.67
C ASN A 129 -6.30 5.20 8.42
N GLY A 130 -5.08 5.72 8.58
CA GLY A 130 -4.32 6.41 7.53
C GLY A 130 -4.52 7.94 7.49
N THR A 131 -5.36 8.52 8.34
CA THR A 131 -5.50 9.99 8.44
C THR A 131 -4.21 10.59 8.97
N ARG A 132 -3.59 11.50 8.21
CA ARG A 132 -2.41 12.25 8.62
C ARG A 132 -2.83 13.47 9.42
N LEU A 133 -2.35 13.58 10.65
CA LEU A 133 -2.61 14.68 11.55
C LEU A 133 -1.29 15.33 11.95
N ARG A 134 -1.38 16.53 12.53
CA ARG A 134 -0.25 17.21 13.16
C ARG A 134 -0.57 17.40 14.62
N VAL A 135 0.35 17.02 15.50
CA VAL A 135 0.22 17.32 16.93
C VAL A 135 0.30 18.82 17.10
N THR A 136 -0.76 19.47 17.58
CA THR A 136 -0.77 20.92 17.84
C THR A 136 -0.32 21.21 19.27
N GLU A 137 -0.85 20.44 20.21
CA GLU A 137 -0.61 20.58 21.65
C GLU A 137 -0.73 19.20 22.30
N LEU A 138 -0.07 19.02 23.46
CA LEU A 138 -0.14 17.80 24.26
C LEU A 138 -0.60 18.16 25.66
N GLU A 139 -1.79 17.74 26.04
CA GLU A 139 -2.35 17.95 27.37
C GLU A 139 -2.15 16.71 28.26
N LYS A 140 -2.13 16.92 29.57
CA LYS A 140 -2.20 15.83 30.54
C LYS A 140 -3.63 15.29 30.56
N HIS A 141 -3.90 14.25 29.79
CA HIS A 141 -5.14 13.49 29.88
C HIS A 141 -4.84 12.04 30.22
N ILE A 142 -5.49 11.53 31.27
CA ILE A 142 -5.55 10.10 31.57
C ILE A 142 -6.76 9.57 30.78
N VAL A 143 -6.52 8.72 29.78
CA VAL A 143 -7.54 7.93 29.11
C VAL A 143 -7.19 6.47 29.28
#